data_AF-A0A1X0NT48-F1
#
_entry.id   AF-A0A1X0NT48-F1
#
_cell.length_a   1.000
_cell.length_b   1.000
_cell.length_c   1.000
_cell.angle_alpha   90.00
_cell.angle_beta   90.00
_cell.angle_gamma   90.00
#
_symmetry.space_group_name_H-M   'P 1'
#
loop_
_entity.id
_entity.type
_entity.pdbx_description
1 polymer ?
#
loop_
_entity_poly.entity_id
_entity_poly.type
_entity_poly.pdbx_seq_one_letter_code
_entity_poly.pdbx_strand_id
1 'polypeptide(L)'
;MPAEILSGRGLSAVMLERIKSEISLLRRPPSLAVVMIGDRQDSQRYVAMKRRAAERCGISFHLHQLPASVQQQQLHRELQWICRDESIDGVLLQLPLPSHLRVRPALLCIHPQKDVDGLHPLNAGNLFLHENPIYAGVLQRNFSIAKAETLVSRHLVEGKYFVPCTAMAVRALLFSYLNKTTISTEEETITVEPEQQSPAAQQRNLHAVIMNKSMVVGVPTAALLQREQNIMVTLCNRSNDLDAVREVSRHADVLVTALGIPRVVTADFIKPGAIVIDVAINEDNSSNVSNNDTLDKPRRLCGDVDMISVREKAAAVTPVPGGVGPLTVAYLMQNTLKAYYFSQQNISVFSSLLSMHRGGEGKGKGGNVAIATGEASRSSSSVLKGDEHDGGSSTNDNSNNSSEDHDEGSDSSFGVC
;
A
#
# COMPACT_ATOMS: atom_id res chain seq x y z
N MET A 1 14.40 30.97 3.47
CA MET A 1 14.86 30.23 2.27
C MET A 1 13.66 29.49 1.71
N PRO A 2 13.49 29.40 0.38
CA PRO A 2 12.39 28.63 -0.20
C PRO A 2 12.56 27.14 0.09
N ALA A 3 11.46 26.41 0.21
CA ALA A 3 11.43 24.98 0.52
C ALA A 3 12.27 24.14 -0.46
N GLU A 4 12.95 23.11 0.07
CA GLU A 4 13.62 22.08 -0.75
C GLU A 4 12.58 21.28 -1.53
N ILE A 5 12.86 21.01 -2.80
CA ILE A 5 11.99 20.18 -3.64
C ILE A 5 12.33 18.70 -3.46
N LEU A 6 11.44 17.97 -2.79
CA LEU A 6 11.57 16.53 -2.56
C LEU A 6 11.11 15.73 -3.79
N SER A 7 12.00 15.60 -4.77
CA SER A 7 11.74 14.83 -5.99
C SER A 7 11.93 13.33 -5.75
N GLY A 8 10.90 12.54 -6.03
CA GLY A 8 11.00 11.07 -5.99
C GLY A 8 11.66 10.47 -7.23
N ARG A 9 11.94 11.26 -8.28
CA ARG A 9 12.55 10.74 -9.53
C ARG A 9 13.94 10.14 -9.31
N GLY A 10 14.78 10.81 -8.52
CA GLY A 10 16.14 10.35 -8.23
C GLY A 10 16.15 9.04 -7.44
N LEU A 11 15.41 9.00 -6.33
CA LEU A 11 15.27 7.79 -5.51
C LEU A 11 14.66 6.63 -6.30
N SER A 12 13.60 6.90 -7.08
CA SER A 12 12.95 5.92 -7.95
C SER A 12 13.93 5.34 -8.98
N ALA A 13 14.75 6.17 -9.63
CA ALA A 13 15.72 5.71 -10.61
C ALA A 13 16.76 4.77 -9.99
N VAL A 14 17.33 5.14 -8.82
CA VAL A 14 18.29 4.29 -8.09
C VAL A 14 17.65 2.96 -7.69
N MET A 15 16.40 3.01 -7.22
CA MET A 15 15.65 1.83 -6.82
C MET A 15 15.35 0.89 -7.99
N LEU A 16 14.91 1.41 -9.13
CA LEU A 16 14.62 0.61 -10.33
C LEU A 16 15.88 -0.05 -10.91
N GLU A 17 17.03 0.65 -10.93
CA GLU A 17 18.29 0.05 -11.38
C GLU A 17 18.74 -1.09 -10.45
N ARG A 18 18.61 -0.90 -9.13
CA ARG A 18 18.90 -1.95 -8.16
C ARG A 18 17.99 -3.17 -8.35
N ILE A 19 16.69 -2.97 -8.53
CA ILE A 19 15.72 -4.06 -8.80
C ILE A 19 16.10 -4.78 -10.09
N LYS A 20 16.46 -4.05 -11.15
CA LYS A 20 16.89 -4.63 -12.44
C LYS A 20 18.14 -5.51 -12.28
N SER A 21 19.15 -5.03 -11.56
CA SER A 21 20.36 -5.81 -11.28
C SER A 21 20.03 -7.10 -10.54
N GLU A 22 19.11 -7.07 -9.57
CA GLU A 22 18.70 -8.25 -8.84
C GLU A 22 17.92 -9.25 -9.70
N ILE A 23 16.97 -8.75 -10.50
CA ILE A 23 16.19 -9.59 -11.43
C ILE A 23 17.09 -10.31 -12.43
N SER A 24 18.18 -9.68 -12.87
CA SER A 24 19.13 -10.30 -13.80
C SER A 24 19.82 -11.56 -13.26
N LEU A 25 19.79 -11.77 -11.94
CA LEU A 25 20.37 -12.93 -11.26
C LEU A 25 19.35 -14.06 -11.02
N LEU A 26 18.07 -13.84 -11.36
CA LEU A 26 17.00 -14.80 -11.10
C LEU A 26 16.93 -15.89 -12.16
N ARG A 27 16.37 -17.05 -11.78
CA ARG A 27 16.17 -18.20 -12.69
C ARG A 27 15.15 -17.91 -13.78
N ARG A 28 14.14 -17.10 -13.46
CA ARG A 28 13.12 -16.60 -14.39
C ARG A 28 12.75 -15.16 -13.99
N PRO A 29 12.22 -14.35 -14.92
CA PRO A 29 11.70 -13.04 -14.55
C PRO A 29 10.51 -13.16 -13.58
N PRO A 30 10.36 -12.24 -12.61
CA PRO A 30 9.12 -12.06 -11.87
C PRO A 30 7.97 -11.71 -12.83
N SER A 31 6.76 -12.15 -12.51
CA SER A 31 5.57 -11.90 -13.33
C SER A 31 4.51 -11.09 -12.59
N LEU A 32 4.05 -10.00 -13.21
CA LEU A 32 3.04 -9.09 -12.71
C LEU A 32 1.81 -9.09 -13.61
N ALA A 33 0.67 -9.50 -13.07
CA ALA A 33 -0.64 -9.32 -13.69
C ALA A 33 -1.32 -8.04 -13.16
N VAL A 34 -1.81 -7.22 -14.08
CA VAL A 34 -2.61 -6.03 -13.79
C VAL A 34 -4.00 -6.23 -14.37
N VAL A 35 -5.03 -6.19 -13.52
CA VAL A 35 -6.44 -6.26 -13.91
C VAL A 35 -7.02 -4.86 -13.99
N MET A 36 -7.51 -4.46 -15.15
CA MET A 36 -8.09 -3.12 -15.39
C MET A 36 -9.51 -3.26 -15.95
N ILE A 37 -10.44 -2.46 -15.43
CA ILE A 37 -11.84 -2.47 -15.86
C ILE A 37 -12.15 -1.16 -16.59
N GLY A 38 -12.69 -1.27 -17.79
CA GLY A 38 -13.03 -0.12 -18.63
C GLY A 38 -11.82 0.51 -19.31
N ASP A 39 -11.94 1.80 -19.63
CA ASP A 39 -11.06 2.53 -20.54
C ASP A 39 -10.72 3.95 -20.07
N ARG A 40 -10.86 4.22 -18.76
CA ARG A 40 -10.53 5.53 -18.20
C ARG A 40 -9.09 5.94 -18.56
N GLN A 41 -8.95 7.16 -19.09
CA GLN A 41 -7.66 7.64 -19.62
C GLN A 41 -6.57 7.76 -18.55
N ASP A 42 -6.94 8.17 -17.34
CA ASP A 42 -6.02 8.24 -16.20
C ASP A 42 -5.48 6.85 -15.84
N SER A 43 -6.35 5.85 -15.66
CA SER A 43 -5.97 4.46 -15.41
C SER A 43 -5.06 3.91 -16.50
N GLN A 44 -5.36 4.18 -17.78
CA GLN A 44 -4.51 3.76 -18.89
C GLN A 44 -3.10 4.37 -18.82
N ARG A 45 -2.97 5.66 -18.49
CA ARG A 45 -1.66 6.32 -18.32
C ARG A 45 -0.87 5.67 -17.18
N TYR A 46 -1.49 5.42 -16.02
CA TYR A 46 -0.81 4.76 -14.91
C TYR A 46 -0.40 3.32 -15.24
N VAL A 47 -1.27 2.56 -15.89
CA VAL A 47 -0.95 1.20 -16.34
C VAL A 47 0.21 1.21 -17.34
N ALA A 48 0.24 2.18 -18.27
CA ALA A 48 1.36 2.34 -19.19
C ALA A 48 2.68 2.68 -18.46
N MET A 49 2.63 3.52 -17.42
CA MET A 49 3.80 3.80 -16.57
C MET A 49 4.29 2.55 -15.84
N LYS A 50 3.37 1.76 -15.26
CA LYS A 50 3.67 0.50 -14.58
C LYS A 50 4.31 -0.51 -15.54
N ARG A 51 3.76 -0.65 -16.76
CA ARG A 51 4.32 -1.51 -17.81
C ARG A 51 5.74 -1.12 -18.18
N ARG A 52 5.99 0.16 -18.47
CA ARG A 52 7.34 0.66 -18.82
C ARG A 52 8.36 0.40 -17.72
N ALA A 53 7.97 0.57 -16.45
CA ALA A 53 8.85 0.28 -15.33
C ALA A 53 9.12 -1.23 -15.18
N ALA A 54 8.10 -2.07 -15.35
CA ALA A 54 8.23 -3.52 -15.33
C ALA A 54 9.21 -3.99 -16.43
N GLU A 55 9.00 -3.56 -17.67
CA GLU A 55 9.87 -3.87 -18.81
C GLU A 55 11.31 -3.41 -18.55
N ARG A 56 11.51 -2.20 -18.01
CA ARG A 56 12.85 -1.67 -17.68
C ARG A 56 13.57 -2.53 -16.63
N CYS A 57 12.84 -3.07 -15.66
CA CYS A 57 13.38 -3.92 -14.61
C CYS A 57 13.54 -5.39 -15.02
N GLY A 58 12.98 -5.82 -16.17
CA GLY A 58 12.95 -7.23 -16.57
C GLY A 58 11.82 -8.05 -15.94
N ILE A 59 10.73 -7.39 -15.53
CA ILE A 59 9.51 -8.03 -15.02
C ILE A 59 8.57 -8.35 -16.20
N SER A 60 8.06 -9.57 -16.27
CA SER A 60 7.01 -9.96 -17.21
C SER A 60 5.69 -9.28 -16.83
N PHE A 61 5.08 -8.55 -17.76
CA PHE A 61 3.88 -7.74 -17.50
C PHE A 61 2.68 -8.27 -18.28
N HIS A 62 1.59 -8.60 -17.57
CA HIS A 62 0.36 -9.13 -18.15
C HIS A 62 -0.80 -8.16 -17.86
N LEU A 63 -1.42 -7.60 -18.91
CA LEU A 63 -2.60 -6.75 -18.76
C LEU A 63 -3.87 -7.55 -19.05
N HIS A 64 -4.73 -7.68 -18.05
CA HIS A 64 -6.08 -8.24 -18.17
C HIS A 64 -7.07 -7.10 -18.20
N GLN A 65 -7.52 -6.70 -19.40
CA GLN A 65 -8.49 -5.64 -19.56
C GLN A 65 -9.91 -6.22 -19.70
N LEU A 66 -10.78 -5.88 -18.76
CA LEU A 66 -12.19 -6.25 -18.73
C LEU A 66 -13.05 -5.06 -19.19
N PRO A 67 -14.20 -5.30 -19.85
CA PRO A 67 -15.10 -4.23 -20.28
C PRO A 67 -15.69 -3.50 -19.07
N ALA A 68 -16.04 -2.21 -19.24
CA ALA A 68 -16.69 -1.42 -18.19
C ALA A 68 -18.03 -2.03 -17.73
N SER A 69 -18.69 -2.81 -18.58
CA SER A 69 -19.95 -3.52 -18.28
C SER A 69 -19.76 -4.85 -17.52
N VAL A 70 -18.53 -5.23 -17.17
CA VAL A 70 -18.27 -6.48 -16.46
C VAL A 70 -19.05 -6.54 -15.14
N GLN A 71 -19.59 -7.72 -14.84
CA GLN A 71 -20.35 -7.96 -13.61
C GLN A 71 -19.41 -8.37 -12.47
N GLN A 72 -19.80 -8.09 -11.21
CA GLN A 72 -19.01 -8.39 -10.02
C GLN A 72 -18.53 -9.84 -9.98
N GLN A 73 -19.42 -10.79 -10.28
CA GLN A 73 -19.09 -12.22 -10.27
C GLN A 73 -18.02 -12.58 -11.31
N GLN A 74 -18.05 -11.94 -12.48
CA GLN A 74 -17.06 -12.17 -13.53
C GLN A 74 -15.69 -11.60 -13.13
N LEU A 75 -15.66 -10.41 -12.52
CA LEU A 75 -14.42 -9.84 -11.95
C LEU A 75 -13.82 -10.77 -10.89
N HIS A 76 -14.64 -11.31 -9.98
CA HIS A 76 -14.16 -12.26 -8.97
C HIS A 76 -13.55 -13.52 -9.59
N ARG A 77 -14.21 -14.10 -10.60
CA ARG A 77 -13.71 -15.29 -11.31
C ARG A 77 -12.38 -15.01 -11.99
N GLU A 78 -12.25 -13.86 -12.66
CA GLU A 78 -11.00 -13.46 -13.32
C GLU A 78 -9.86 -13.32 -12.31
N LEU A 79 -10.07 -12.61 -11.20
CA LEU A 79 -9.06 -12.43 -10.16
C LEU A 79 -8.64 -13.77 -9.53
N GLN A 80 -9.60 -14.65 -9.23
CA GLN A 80 -9.32 -15.98 -8.69
C GLN A 80 -8.57 -16.86 -9.69
N TRP A 81 -8.90 -16.78 -10.97
CA TRP A 81 -8.21 -17.51 -12.04
C TRP A 81 -6.75 -17.09 -12.14
N ILE A 82 -6.50 -15.77 -12.24
CA ILE A 82 -5.14 -15.21 -12.28
C ILE A 82 -4.35 -15.58 -11.02
N CYS A 83 -4.98 -15.54 -9.84
CA CYS A 83 -4.29 -15.88 -8.60
C CYS A 83 -3.88 -17.36 -8.52
N ARG A 84 -4.60 -18.27 -9.19
CA ARG A 84 -4.26 -19.71 -9.26
C ARG A 84 -3.15 -20.02 -10.24
N ASP A 85 -2.85 -19.12 -11.19
CA ASP A 85 -1.76 -19.31 -12.14
C ASP A 85 -0.39 -19.20 -11.44
N GLU A 86 0.33 -20.32 -11.34
CA GLU A 86 1.66 -20.39 -10.71
C GLU A 86 2.73 -19.61 -11.47
N SER A 87 2.49 -19.25 -12.73
CA SER A 87 3.39 -18.41 -13.52
C SER A 87 3.27 -16.92 -13.17
N ILE A 88 2.20 -16.50 -12.49
CA ILE A 88 1.96 -15.13 -12.03
C ILE A 88 2.40 -15.00 -10.56
N ASP A 89 3.37 -14.14 -10.28
CA ASP A 89 3.84 -13.90 -8.91
C ASP A 89 3.01 -12.82 -8.21
N GLY A 90 2.73 -11.72 -8.90
CA GLY A 90 2.03 -10.55 -8.37
C GLY A 90 0.77 -10.21 -9.15
N VAL A 91 -0.26 -9.73 -8.45
CA VAL A 91 -1.54 -9.31 -8.98
C VAL A 91 -1.88 -7.93 -8.42
N LEU A 92 -2.21 -7.00 -9.31
CA LEU A 92 -2.71 -5.68 -8.97
C LEU A 92 -4.08 -5.46 -9.63
N LEU A 93 -5.06 -5.02 -8.84
CA LEU A 93 -6.35 -4.53 -9.36
C LEU A 93 -6.27 -3.01 -9.54
N GLN A 94 -6.32 -2.54 -10.78
CA GLN A 94 -6.24 -1.11 -11.08
C GLN A 94 -7.53 -0.41 -10.62
N LEU A 95 -7.35 0.52 -9.70
CA LEU A 95 -8.40 1.38 -9.19
C LEU A 95 -8.45 2.73 -9.94
N PRO A 96 -9.60 3.42 -9.93
CA PRO A 96 -10.87 2.96 -9.36
C PRO A 96 -11.68 2.06 -10.28
N LEU A 97 -12.60 1.29 -9.68
CA LEU A 97 -13.57 0.50 -10.42
C LEU A 97 -14.77 1.36 -10.85
N PRO A 98 -15.50 0.98 -11.92
CA PRO A 98 -16.85 1.46 -12.18
C PRO A 98 -17.76 1.39 -10.93
N SER A 99 -18.69 2.34 -10.81
CA SER A 99 -19.50 2.53 -9.59
C SER A 99 -20.40 1.35 -9.22
N HIS A 100 -20.78 0.50 -10.19
CA HIS A 100 -21.58 -0.70 -9.93
C HIS A 100 -20.76 -1.85 -9.33
N LEU A 101 -19.42 -1.74 -9.30
CA LEU A 101 -18.53 -2.76 -8.74
C LEU A 101 -18.08 -2.39 -7.33
N ARG A 102 -18.02 -3.39 -6.46
CA ARG A 102 -17.54 -3.26 -5.09
C ARG A 102 -16.06 -3.62 -4.99
N VAL A 103 -15.25 -2.67 -4.56
CA VAL A 103 -13.78 -2.79 -4.44
C VAL A 103 -13.37 -3.84 -3.41
N ARG A 104 -13.89 -3.76 -2.17
CA ARG A 104 -13.50 -4.66 -1.07
C ARG A 104 -13.70 -6.15 -1.39
N PRO A 105 -14.87 -6.61 -1.88
CA PRO A 105 -15.05 -8.00 -2.29
C PRO A 105 -14.10 -8.45 -3.40
N ALA A 106 -13.77 -7.56 -4.35
CA ALA A 106 -12.82 -7.87 -5.40
C ALA A 106 -11.39 -8.05 -4.85
N LEU A 107 -10.94 -7.17 -3.95
CA LEU A 107 -9.62 -7.29 -3.31
C LEU A 107 -9.47 -8.58 -2.49
N LEU A 108 -10.53 -9.06 -1.85
CA LEU A 108 -10.55 -10.35 -1.13
C LEU A 108 -10.37 -11.57 -2.06
N CYS A 109 -10.57 -11.40 -3.36
CA CYS A 109 -10.31 -12.46 -4.34
C CYS A 109 -8.82 -12.57 -4.70
N ILE A 110 -8.01 -11.57 -4.34
CA ILE A 110 -6.56 -11.58 -4.59
C ILE A 110 -5.88 -12.33 -3.45
N HIS A 111 -5.11 -13.37 -3.79
CA HIS A 111 -4.36 -14.10 -2.76
C HIS A 111 -3.40 -13.15 -2.02
N PRO A 112 -3.34 -13.13 -0.67
CA PRO A 112 -2.54 -12.16 0.08
C PRO A 112 -1.06 -12.14 -0.31
N GLN A 113 -0.52 -13.26 -0.79
CA GLN A 113 0.87 -13.41 -1.20
C GLN A 113 1.17 -12.92 -2.62
N LYS A 114 0.12 -12.67 -3.40
CA LYS A 114 0.20 -12.08 -4.73
C LYS A 114 -0.29 -10.63 -4.73
N ASP A 115 -0.85 -10.13 -3.64
CA ASP A 115 -1.34 -8.75 -3.50
C ASP A 115 -0.18 -7.74 -3.40
N VAL A 116 0.44 -7.45 -4.54
CA VAL A 116 1.60 -6.55 -4.62
C VAL A 116 1.26 -5.08 -4.34
N ASP A 117 -0.03 -4.74 -4.28
CA ASP A 117 -0.49 -3.41 -3.89
C ASP A 117 -0.76 -3.30 -2.38
N GLY A 118 -0.73 -4.42 -1.63
CA GLY A 118 -0.89 -4.43 -0.18
C GLY A 118 -2.28 -4.03 0.30
N LEU A 119 -3.31 -4.17 -0.53
CA LEU A 119 -4.68 -3.74 -0.26
C LEU A 119 -5.58 -4.85 0.29
N HIS A 120 -5.10 -6.10 0.32
CA HIS A 120 -5.80 -7.21 0.93
C HIS A 120 -5.90 -7.00 2.45
N PRO A 121 -7.07 -7.22 3.08
CA PRO A 121 -7.26 -6.98 4.52
C PRO A 121 -6.23 -7.65 5.44
N LEU A 122 -5.77 -8.87 5.09
CA LEU A 122 -4.68 -9.54 5.82
C LEU A 122 -3.34 -8.79 5.75
N ASN A 123 -2.98 -8.22 4.60
CA ASN A 123 -1.77 -7.41 4.47
C ASN A 123 -1.90 -6.10 5.26
N ALA A 124 -3.07 -5.45 5.18
CA ALA A 124 -3.38 -4.25 5.96
C ALA A 124 -3.36 -4.52 7.48
N GLY A 125 -3.93 -5.64 7.92
CA GLY A 125 -3.91 -6.08 9.32
C GLY A 125 -2.49 -6.31 9.83
N ASN A 126 -1.66 -7.05 9.07
CA ASN A 126 -0.26 -7.29 9.44
C ASN A 126 0.56 -6.00 9.49
N LEU A 127 0.30 -5.05 8.58
CA LEU A 127 0.90 -3.72 8.63
C LEU A 127 0.52 -2.99 9.92
N PHE A 128 -0.77 -2.94 10.24
CA PHE A 128 -1.28 -2.20 11.39
C PHE A 128 -0.83 -2.81 12.72
N LEU A 129 -0.91 -4.13 12.86
CA LEU A 129 -0.51 -4.84 14.08
C LEU A 129 1.00 -4.91 14.28
N HIS A 130 1.78 -4.42 13.31
CA HIS A 130 3.24 -4.52 13.30
C HIS A 130 3.74 -5.96 13.43
N GLU A 131 2.90 -6.93 13.04
CA GLU A 131 3.20 -8.34 13.15
C GLU A 131 4.25 -8.72 12.11
N ASN A 132 5.46 -8.92 12.60
CA ASN A 132 6.45 -9.79 11.99
C ASN A 132 6.31 -11.12 12.74
N PRO A 133 5.61 -12.15 12.22
CA PRO A 133 5.62 -13.46 12.88
C PRO A 133 7.05 -13.99 12.84
N ILE A 134 7.82 -13.68 13.88
CA ILE A 134 9.07 -14.28 14.39
C ILE A 134 10.04 -14.80 13.31
N TYR A 135 10.87 -13.99 12.63
CA TYR A 135 11.91 -14.55 11.73
C TYR A 135 13.19 -13.72 11.49
N ALA A 136 13.74 -13.04 12.50
CA ALA A 136 15.16 -12.65 12.42
C ALA A 136 16.10 -13.89 12.30
N GLY A 137 15.70 -15.04 12.87
CA GLY A 137 16.57 -16.22 13.00
C GLY A 137 16.52 -17.29 11.90
N VAL A 138 15.42 -17.44 11.13
CA VAL A 138 15.33 -18.53 10.11
C VAL A 138 15.73 -18.06 8.71
N LEU A 139 15.51 -16.78 8.38
CA LEU A 139 15.97 -16.24 7.10
C LEU A 139 17.50 -16.10 7.05
N GLN A 140 18.17 -15.83 8.18
CA GLN A 140 19.65 -15.88 8.26
C GLN A 140 20.24 -17.24 7.87
N ARG A 141 19.55 -18.35 8.17
CA ARG A 141 20.05 -19.70 7.85
C ARG A 141 19.94 -20.06 6.37
N ASN A 142 18.88 -19.59 5.69
CA ASN A 142 18.66 -19.94 4.28
C ASN A 142 19.27 -18.94 3.28
N PHE A 143 19.48 -17.68 3.68
CA PHE A 143 20.24 -16.72 2.87
C PHE A 143 21.74 -17.01 2.85
N SER A 144 22.28 -17.76 3.80
CA SER A 144 23.69 -18.19 3.75
C SER A 144 24.00 -19.18 2.61
N ILE A 145 22.97 -19.77 1.98
CA ILE A 145 23.11 -20.73 0.87
C ILE A 145 23.05 -20.02 -0.50
N ALA A 146 22.39 -18.87 -0.60
CA ALA A 146 22.44 -18.01 -1.78
C ALA A 146 23.55 -16.98 -1.57
N LYS A 147 24.62 -17.00 -2.39
CA LYS A 147 25.68 -15.96 -2.41
C LYS A 147 25.17 -14.59 -2.87
N ALA A 148 24.13 -14.07 -2.24
CA ALA A 148 23.48 -12.81 -2.54
C ALA A 148 23.13 -12.11 -1.21
N GLU A 149 24.16 -11.63 -0.52
CA GLU A 149 24.02 -10.58 0.48
C GLU A 149 23.65 -9.25 -0.18
N THR A 150 22.55 -9.22 -0.93
CA THR A 150 21.98 -7.98 -1.41
C THR A 150 21.23 -7.34 -0.24
N LEU A 151 21.36 -6.02 -0.03
CA LEU A 151 20.59 -5.27 0.97
C LEU A 151 19.05 -5.43 0.82
N VAL A 152 18.57 -5.93 -0.34
CA VAL A 152 17.14 -6.22 -0.59
C VAL A 152 16.75 -7.50 0.15
N SER A 153 17.63 -8.50 0.22
CA SER A 153 17.46 -9.69 1.06
C SER A 153 17.14 -9.32 2.51
N ARG A 154 17.69 -8.22 3.06
CA ARG A 154 17.34 -7.72 4.40
C ARG A 154 15.99 -6.98 4.48
N HIS A 155 15.59 -6.24 3.44
CA HIS A 155 14.30 -5.53 3.42
C HIS A 155 13.12 -6.42 2.98
N LEU A 156 13.38 -7.48 2.21
CA LEU A 156 12.44 -8.57 1.91
C LEU A 156 12.09 -9.38 3.17
N VAL A 157 13.01 -9.38 4.15
CA VAL A 157 12.87 -10.03 5.46
C VAL A 157 12.04 -9.17 6.44
N GLU A 158 11.87 -7.87 6.19
CA GLU A 158 10.96 -7.03 6.96
C GLU A 158 9.50 -7.22 6.49
N GLY A 159 8.78 -8.11 7.18
CA GLY A 159 7.34 -8.31 7.05
C GLY A 159 6.96 -9.28 5.94
N LYS A 160 6.32 -10.41 6.30
CA LYS A 160 5.73 -11.37 5.34
C LYS A 160 4.42 -10.88 4.69
N TYR A 161 4.25 -9.57 4.52
CA TYR A 161 3.05 -8.95 3.94
C TYR A 161 3.46 -7.82 2.99
N PHE A 162 2.52 -7.39 2.15
CA PHE A 162 2.72 -6.26 1.26
C PHE A 162 2.22 -4.97 1.91
N VAL A 163 2.95 -3.89 1.68
CA VAL A 163 2.59 -2.56 2.13
C VAL A 163 2.15 -1.76 0.90
N PRO A 164 1.11 -0.91 1.01
CA PRO A 164 0.72 -0.02 -0.08
C PRO A 164 1.88 0.83 -0.58
N CYS A 165 2.07 0.82 -1.90
CA CYS A 165 3.23 1.42 -2.56
C CYS A 165 3.35 2.93 -2.28
N THR A 166 2.21 3.62 -2.21
CA THR A 166 2.15 5.05 -1.92
C THR A 166 2.60 5.36 -0.49
N ALA A 167 2.19 4.55 0.49
CA ALA A 167 2.61 4.72 1.89
C ALA A 167 4.13 4.50 2.04
N MET A 168 4.69 3.50 1.35
CA MET A 168 6.15 3.30 1.31
C MET A 168 6.87 4.48 0.64
N ALA A 169 6.32 5.04 -0.44
CA ALA A 169 6.87 6.21 -1.11
C ALA A 169 6.88 7.46 -0.21
N VAL A 170 5.80 7.70 0.53
CA VAL A 170 5.71 8.79 1.53
C VAL A 170 6.80 8.61 2.59
N ARG A 171 6.92 7.41 3.18
CA ARG A 171 7.95 7.10 4.17
C ARG A 171 9.35 7.33 3.60
N ALA A 172 9.63 6.84 2.40
CA ALA A 172 10.94 6.99 1.76
C ALA A 172 11.34 8.45 1.55
N LEU A 173 10.42 9.30 1.08
CA LEU A 173 10.67 10.73 0.89
C LEU A 173 10.92 11.44 2.22
N LEU A 174 10.08 11.15 3.23
CA LEU A 174 10.22 11.74 4.56
C LEU A 174 11.59 11.42 5.15
N PHE A 175 11.96 10.14 5.20
CA PHE A 175 13.22 9.71 5.81
C PHE A 175 14.45 10.06 4.98
N SER A 176 14.31 10.17 3.65
CA SER A 176 15.39 10.70 2.83
C SER A 176 15.72 12.16 3.16
N TYR A 177 14.73 12.95 3.56
CA TYR A 177 14.94 14.33 3.99
C TYR A 177 15.49 14.38 5.42
N LEU A 178 14.83 13.70 6.36
CA LEU A 178 15.24 13.69 7.77
C LEU A 178 16.68 13.21 7.95
N ASN A 179 17.07 12.12 7.30
CA ASN A 179 18.43 11.57 7.43
C ASN A 179 19.50 12.49 6.81
N LYS A 180 19.18 13.22 5.73
CA LYS A 180 20.10 14.24 5.19
C LYS A 180 20.33 15.36 6.20
N THR A 181 19.26 15.83 6.84
CA THR A 181 19.34 16.96 7.79
C THR A 181 20.10 16.60 9.06
N THR A 182 20.03 15.35 9.53
CA THR A 182 20.79 14.87 10.70
C THR A 182 22.30 14.83 10.43
N ILE A 183 22.71 14.41 9.23
CA ILE A 183 24.14 14.36 8.85
C ILE A 183 24.72 15.78 8.71
N SER A 184 23.97 16.73 8.15
CA SER A 184 24.45 18.11 8.00
C SER A 184 24.63 18.88 9.32
N THR A 185 23.99 18.44 10.41
CA THR A 185 24.14 19.07 11.73
C THR A 185 25.34 18.56 12.53
N GLU A 186 25.98 17.46 12.11
CA GLU A 186 27.11 16.85 12.81
C GLU A 186 28.49 17.24 12.22
N GLU A 187 28.54 17.94 11.07
CA GLU A 187 29.80 18.35 10.42
C GLU A 187 30.41 19.66 10.96
N GLU A 188 29.73 20.38 11.87
CA GLU A 188 30.33 21.50 12.59
C GLU A 188 30.73 21.07 14.02
N THR A 189 31.98 20.62 14.14
CA THR A 189 32.92 20.69 15.30
C THR A 189 33.61 19.35 15.53
N ILE A 190 34.73 19.10 14.84
CA ILE A 190 35.68 18.04 15.21
C ILE A 190 36.85 18.69 15.95
N THR A 191 36.77 18.72 17.28
CA THR A 191 37.94 18.70 18.16
C THR A 191 37.93 17.37 18.90
N VAL A 192 38.99 16.59 18.71
CA VAL A 192 39.13 15.21 19.16
C VAL A 192 39.46 15.15 20.65
N GLU A 193 38.58 14.55 21.45
CA GLU A 193 38.92 13.94 22.76
C GLU A 193 38.25 12.56 22.90
N PRO A 194 38.87 11.60 23.63
CA PRO A 194 38.48 10.19 23.59
C PRO A 194 37.41 9.81 24.63
N GLU A 195 36.48 8.96 24.17
CA GLU A 195 35.66 8.01 24.95
C GLU A 195 34.95 8.55 26.20
N GLN A 196 33.86 9.30 25.98
CA GLN A 196 32.66 9.18 26.80
C GLN A 196 31.51 8.77 25.89
N GLN A 197 30.70 7.80 26.33
CA GLN A 197 29.47 7.39 25.65
C GLN A 197 28.64 8.64 25.34
N SER A 198 28.60 9.04 24.07
CA SER A 198 27.81 10.18 23.63
C SER A 198 26.35 9.95 24.07
N PRO A 199 25.69 10.94 24.70
CA PRO A 199 24.27 10.84 24.96
C PRO A 199 23.58 10.62 23.61
N ALA A 200 22.78 9.55 23.49
CA ALA A 200 22.02 9.26 22.28
C ALA A 200 21.34 10.55 21.82
N ALA A 201 21.69 11.04 20.63
CA ALA A 201 21.18 12.30 20.11
C ALA A 201 19.66 12.30 20.27
N GLN A 202 19.13 13.24 21.06
CA GLN A 202 17.72 13.24 21.45
C GLN A 202 16.87 13.48 20.20
N GLN A 203 16.36 12.40 19.61
CA GLN A 203 15.64 12.44 18.35
C GLN A 203 14.37 13.28 18.52
N ARG A 204 14.23 14.34 17.73
CA ARG A 204 13.10 15.28 17.82
C ARG A 204 11.78 14.55 17.63
N ASN A 205 10.83 14.77 18.54
CA ASN A 205 9.45 14.32 18.36
C ASN A 205 8.77 15.11 17.24
N LEU A 206 8.17 14.41 16.27
CA LEU A 206 7.48 15.00 15.13
C LEU A 206 5.99 14.74 15.23
N HIS A 207 5.19 15.75 14.91
CA HIS A 207 3.75 15.60 14.67
C HIS A 207 3.48 15.49 13.16
N ALA A 208 2.94 14.36 12.74
CA ALA A 208 2.49 14.13 11.37
C ALA A 208 0.97 14.24 11.26
N VAL A 209 0.48 15.03 10.31
CA VAL A 209 -0.94 15.10 9.93
C VAL A 209 -1.11 14.49 8.54
N ILE A 210 -2.04 13.54 8.40
CA ILE A 210 -2.34 12.87 7.14
C ILE A 210 -3.77 13.20 6.73
N MET A 211 -3.93 13.89 5.59
CA MET A 211 -5.21 14.39 5.10
C MET A 211 -5.98 13.37 4.25
N ASN A 212 -6.17 12.15 4.75
CA ASN A 212 -7.11 11.14 4.26
C ASN A 212 -7.04 9.92 5.18
N LYS A 213 -8.11 9.13 5.30
CA LYS A 213 -8.12 7.80 5.96
C LYS A 213 -8.31 6.64 4.99
N SER A 214 -8.07 6.85 3.70
CA SER A 214 -8.22 5.82 2.68
C SER A 214 -7.33 4.60 2.93
N MET A 215 -7.73 3.45 2.40
CA MET A 215 -6.96 2.21 2.49
C MET A 215 -5.68 2.21 1.64
N VAL A 216 -5.56 3.11 0.67
CA VAL A 216 -4.43 3.20 -0.25
C VAL A 216 -3.32 4.11 0.30
N VAL A 217 -3.70 5.22 0.95
CA VAL A 217 -2.74 6.24 1.40
C VAL A 217 -2.82 6.45 2.90
N GLY A 218 -4.00 6.85 3.41
CA GLY A 218 -4.17 7.34 4.77
C GLY A 218 -3.75 6.37 5.86
N VAL A 219 -4.57 5.33 6.04
CA VAL A 219 -4.36 4.29 7.06
C VAL A 219 -2.99 3.61 6.95
N PRO A 220 -2.52 3.16 5.78
CA PRO A 220 -1.21 2.51 5.70
C PRO A 220 -0.04 3.47 5.99
N THR A 221 -0.13 4.74 5.60
CA THR A 221 0.89 5.75 5.95
C THR A 221 0.91 5.98 7.47
N ALA A 222 -0.26 6.10 8.10
CA ALA A 222 -0.35 6.24 9.55
C ALA A 222 0.29 5.05 10.27
N ALA A 223 -0.03 3.82 9.84
CA ALA A 223 0.54 2.60 10.41
C ALA A 223 2.07 2.51 10.23
N LEU A 224 2.62 2.99 9.11
CA LEU A 224 4.07 3.04 8.91
C LEU A 224 4.74 4.07 9.82
N LEU A 225 4.18 5.28 9.92
CA LEU A 225 4.78 6.34 10.72
C LEU A 225 4.64 6.09 12.23
N GLN A 226 3.59 5.41 12.68
CA GLN A 226 3.41 5.03 14.09
C GLN A 226 4.43 4.00 14.59
N ARG A 227 5.14 3.30 13.69
CA ARG A 227 6.26 2.42 14.08
C ARG A 227 7.48 3.18 14.56
N GLU A 228 7.58 4.45 14.18
CA GLU A 228 8.71 5.30 14.47
C GLU A 228 8.51 5.90 15.87
N GLN A 229 9.45 5.66 16.78
CA GLN A 229 9.29 5.95 18.22
C GLN A 229 9.01 7.42 18.54
N ASN A 230 9.39 8.32 17.63
CA ASN A 230 9.34 9.77 17.81
C ASN A 230 8.28 10.45 16.92
N ILE A 231 7.32 9.72 16.34
CA ILE A 231 6.28 10.32 15.47
C ILE A 231 4.88 10.13 16.06
N MET A 232 4.22 11.24 16.37
CA MET A 232 2.79 11.30 16.67
C MET A 232 2.00 11.50 15.38
N VAL A 233 0.94 10.73 15.15
CA VAL A 233 0.14 10.81 13.92
C VAL A 233 -1.30 11.27 14.21
N THR A 234 -1.79 12.25 13.45
CA THR A 234 -3.20 12.61 13.36
C THR A 234 -3.73 12.30 11.97
N LEU A 235 -4.83 11.55 11.90
CA LEU A 235 -5.46 11.13 10.65
C LEU A 235 -6.77 11.90 10.43
N CYS A 236 -6.86 12.62 9.32
CA CYS A 236 -8.07 13.32 8.90
C CYS A 236 -8.83 12.53 7.83
N ASN A 237 -10.09 12.89 7.60
CA ASN A 237 -10.95 12.36 6.56
C ASN A 237 -11.28 13.46 5.54
N ARG A 238 -11.52 13.08 4.27
CA ARG A 238 -11.97 14.00 3.22
C ARG A 238 -13.28 14.71 3.58
N SER A 239 -14.13 14.07 4.40
CA SER A 239 -15.39 14.65 4.87
C SER A 239 -15.24 15.59 6.07
N ASN A 240 -14.04 15.75 6.63
CA ASN A 240 -13.85 16.71 7.72
C ASN A 240 -13.93 18.14 7.17
N ASP A 241 -14.41 19.04 8.03
CA ASP A 241 -14.41 20.47 7.75
C ASP A 241 -12.97 20.97 7.49
N LEU A 242 -12.80 21.77 6.43
CA LEU A 242 -11.47 22.22 6.00
C LEU A 242 -10.84 23.20 7.00
N ASP A 243 -11.62 23.98 7.74
CA ASP A 243 -11.09 24.89 8.74
C ASP A 243 -10.54 24.10 9.95
N ALA A 244 -11.25 23.06 10.37
CA ALA A 244 -10.76 22.11 11.38
C ALA A 244 -9.48 21.38 10.92
N VAL A 245 -9.44 20.91 9.67
CA VAL A 245 -8.24 20.29 9.10
C VAL A 245 -7.09 21.29 9.05
N ARG A 246 -7.34 22.54 8.67
CA ARG A 246 -6.34 23.61 8.64
C ARG A 246 -5.77 23.86 10.04
N GLU A 247 -6.62 23.99 11.04
CA GLU A 247 -6.21 24.28 12.42
C GLU A 247 -5.24 23.22 12.97
N VAL A 248 -5.56 21.94 12.77
CA VAL A 248 -4.68 20.84 13.18
C VAL A 248 -3.39 20.83 12.35
N SER A 249 -3.48 21.07 11.04
CA SER A 249 -2.33 21.03 10.13
C SER A 249 -1.27 22.09 10.44
N ARG A 250 -1.67 23.26 10.96
CA ARG A 250 -0.75 24.37 11.31
C ARG A 250 0.24 24.02 12.43
N HIS A 251 -0.01 22.95 13.16
CA HIS A 251 0.83 22.47 14.24
C HIS A 251 1.76 21.31 13.83
N ALA A 252 1.55 20.74 12.64
CA ALA A 252 2.25 19.57 12.14
C ALA A 252 3.68 19.88 11.68
N ASP A 253 4.64 19.06 12.08
CA ASP A 253 5.99 19.05 11.52
C ASP A 253 6.03 18.36 10.14
N VAL A 254 5.13 17.40 9.93
CA VAL A 254 4.97 16.66 8.67
C VAL A 254 3.52 16.72 8.21
N LEU A 255 3.28 17.11 6.97
CA LEU A 255 1.94 17.15 6.37
C LEU A 255 1.89 16.25 5.13
N VAL A 256 1.03 15.24 5.14
CA VAL A 256 0.79 14.34 4.00
C VAL A 256 -0.59 14.63 3.41
N THR A 257 -0.67 15.13 2.18
CA THR A 257 -1.93 15.56 1.55
C THR A 257 -2.44 14.53 0.55
N ALA A 258 -3.72 14.16 0.66
CA ALA A 258 -4.37 13.17 -0.21
C ALA A 258 -5.89 13.39 -0.29
N LEU A 259 -6.35 14.65 -0.28
CA LEU A 259 -7.75 15.06 -0.37
C LEU A 259 -8.32 14.90 -1.78
N GLY A 260 -7.48 15.01 -2.81
CA GLY A 260 -7.92 14.99 -4.21
C GLY A 260 -8.71 16.24 -4.58
N ILE A 261 -8.26 17.39 -4.09
CA ILE A 261 -8.83 18.71 -4.36
C ILE A 261 -7.69 19.64 -4.79
N PRO A 262 -7.66 20.07 -6.07
CA PRO A 262 -6.58 20.86 -6.61
C PRO A 262 -6.25 22.09 -5.75
N ARG A 263 -4.99 22.23 -5.34
CA ARG A 263 -4.44 23.47 -4.71
C ARG A 263 -5.17 23.94 -3.44
N VAL A 264 -5.92 23.06 -2.77
CA VAL A 264 -6.68 23.40 -1.55
C VAL A 264 -5.78 23.71 -0.35
N VAL A 265 -4.58 23.11 -0.28
CA VAL A 265 -3.64 23.26 0.81
C VAL A 265 -2.72 24.44 0.52
N THR A 266 -2.99 25.58 1.15
CA THR A 266 -2.20 26.82 1.01
C THR A 266 -1.30 27.06 2.22
N ALA A 267 -0.48 28.12 2.20
CA ALA A 267 0.46 28.47 3.28
C ALA A 267 -0.17 28.57 4.68
N ASP A 268 -1.46 28.83 4.78
CA ASP A 268 -2.21 28.90 6.03
C ASP A 268 -2.47 27.53 6.68
N PHE A 269 -2.27 26.41 5.98
CA PHE A 269 -2.25 25.06 6.55
C PHE A 269 -0.89 24.68 7.15
N ILE A 270 0.18 25.40 6.78
CA ILE A 270 1.55 24.91 6.96
C ILE A 270 2.17 25.51 8.23
N LYS A 271 2.79 24.70 9.08
CA LYS A 271 3.70 25.18 10.13
C LYS A 271 5.01 25.68 9.49
N PRO A 272 5.57 26.84 9.90
CA PRO A 272 6.89 27.25 9.42
C PRO A 272 7.94 26.15 9.64
N GLY A 273 8.65 25.77 8.57
CA GLY A 273 9.64 24.69 8.60
C GLY A 273 9.07 23.27 8.50
N ALA A 274 7.77 23.09 8.20
CA ALA A 274 7.18 21.77 8.00
C ALA A 274 7.70 21.08 6.72
N ILE A 275 7.60 19.75 6.72
CA ILE A 275 7.81 18.89 5.56
C ILE A 275 6.44 18.58 4.95
N VAL A 276 6.25 18.88 3.67
CA VAL A 276 4.97 18.69 2.97
C VAL A 276 5.12 17.63 1.88
N ILE A 277 4.33 16.56 1.98
CA ILE A 277 4.30 15.45 1.02
C ILE A 277 2.93 15.43 0.35
N ASP A 278 2.89 15.95 -0.87
CA ASP A 278 1.72 15.98 -1.74
C ASP A 278 1.60 14.68 -2.54
N VAL A 279 0.62 13.87 -2.16
CA VAL A 279 0.35 12.55 -2.73
C VAL A 279 -0.65 12.66 -3.88
N ALA A 280 -1.62 13.57 -3.79
CA ALA A 280 -2.74 13.63 -4.71
C ALA A 280 -2.32 14.00 -6.14
N ILE A 281 -3.05 13.45 -7.11
CA ILE A 281 -2.90 13.81 -8.52
C ILE A 281 -4.25 14.24 -9.07
N ASN A 282 -4.33 15.53 -9.39
CA ASN A 282 -5.51 16.21 -9.87
C ASN A 282 -5.29 16.71 -11.31
N GLU A 283 -6.38 16.85 -12.07
CA GLU A 283 -6.34 17.58 -13.35
C GLU A 283 -6.39 19.09 -13.08
N ASP A 284 -5.45 19.82 -13.65
CA ASP A 284 -5.35 21.27 -13.51
C ASP A 284 -6.26 21.95 -14.52
N ASN A 285 -7.48 22.27 -14.08
CA ASN A 285 -8.47 23.00 -14.89
C ASN A 285 -8.27 24.53 -14.82
N SER A 286 -7.24 25.03 -14.10
CA SER A 286 -7.01 26.47 -13.86
C SER A 286 -6.42 27.24 -15.06
N SER A 287 -6.45 26.67 -16.26
CA SER A 287 -6.07 27.39 -17.47
C SER A 287 -7.09 28.48 -17.82
N ASN A 288 -6.81 29.72 -17.41
CA ASN A 288 -7.00 30.90 -18.27
C ASN A 288 -6.09 30.77 -19.50
N VAL A 289 -6.35 29.75 -20.33
CA VAL A 289 -5.81 29.67 -21.69
C VAL A 289 -6.93 30.19 -22.57
N SER A 290 -6.64 31.26 -23.30
CA SER A 290 -7.47 31.82 -24.35
C SER A 290 -8.13 30.71 -25.19
N ASN A 291 -9.41 30.88 -25.50
CA ASN A 291 -10.29 29.97 -26.25
C ASN A 291 -9.85 29.63 -27.70
N ASN A 292 -8.55 29.50 -27.97
CA ASN A 292 -8.02 29.37 -29.34
C ASN A 292 -6.87 28.38 -29.50
N ASP A 293 -6.74 27.36 -28.63
CA ASP A 293 -5.75 26.31 -28.84
C ASP A 293 -6.37 24.91 -28.79
N THR A 294 -5.93 24.10 -29.76
CA THR A 294 -6.47 22.81 -30.21
C THR A 294 -6.66 21.76 -29.12
N LEU A 295 -7.57 20.81 -29.39
CA LEU A 295 -7.98 19.66 -28.57
C LEU A 295 -6.86 18.68 -28.12
N ASP A 296 -5.58 18.96 -28.41
CA ASP A 296 -4.46 18.01 -28.29
C ASP A 296 -3.40 18.36 -27.24
N LYS A 297 -3.59 19.40 -26.40
CA LYS A 297 -2.64 19.67 -25.31
C LYS A 297 -2.84 18.69 -24.15
N PRO A 298 -1.78 18.02 -23.65
CA PRO A 298 -1.89 17.14 -22.50
C PRO A 298 -2.35 17.92 -21.28
N ARG A 299 -3.43 17.45 -20.63
CA ARG A 299 -3.96 18.04 -19.40
C ARG A 299 -2.84 18.17 -18.37
N ARG A 300 -2.65 19.39 -17.85
CA ARG A 300 -1.63 19.66 -16.83
C ARG A 300 -2.06 18.99 -15.53
N LEU A 301 -1.15 18.28 -14.86
CA LEU A 301 -1.41 17.67 -13.56
C LEU A 301 -0.95 18.60 -12.43
N CYS A 302 -1.70 18.64 -11.34
CA CYS A 302 -1.35 19.33 -10.11
C CYS A 302 -1.73 18.46 -8.90
N GLY A 303 -1.23 18.81 -7.71
CA GLY A 303 -1.58 18.13 -6.47
C GLY A 303 -2.58 18.92 -5.62
N ASP A 304 -2.69 18.56 -4.35
CA ASP A 304 -3.52 19.29 -3.40
C ASP A 304 -2.85 20.58 -2.91
N VAL A 305 -1.53 20.69 -3.07
CA VAL A 305 -0.74 21.81 -2.53
C VAL A 305 -0.66 22.97 -3.52
N ASP A 306 -0.99 24.17 -3.04
CA ASP A 306 -0.57 25.39 -3.72
C ASP A 306 0.92 25.65 -3.51
N MET A 307 1.71 25.14 -4.46
CA MET A 307 3.17 25.22 -4.42
C MET A 307 3.71 26.64 -4.26
N ILE A 308 3.00 27.66 -4.80
CA ILE A 308 3.49 29.04 -4.75
C ILE A 308 3.48 29.54 -3.31
N SER A 309 2.34 29.44 -2.62
CA SER A 309 2.24 29.91 -1.24
C SER A 309 3.00 29.02 -0.26
N VAL A 310 2.98 27.70 -0.43
CA VAL A 310 3.59 26.75 0.51
C VAL A 310 5.12 26.78 0.50
N ARG A 311 5.75 27.04 -0.65
CA ARG A 311 7.22 27.02 -0.79
C ARG A 311 7.92 28.08 0.07
N GLU A 312 7.25 29.19 0.38
CA GLU A 312 7.83 30.24 1.22
C GLU A 312 7.83 29.90 2.72
N LYS A 313 7.08 28.86 3.15
CA LYS A 313 6.86 28.52 4.56
C LYS A 313 7.39 27.14 4.95
N ALA A 314 7.28 26.15 4.06
CA ALA A 314 7.76 24.80 4.31
C ALA A 314 9.30 24.74 4.29
N ALA A 315 9.88 23.79 5.02
CA ALA A 315 11.30 23.44 4.88
C ALA A 315 11.53 22.58 3.62
N ALA A 316 10.57 21.71 3.31
CA ALA A 316 10.62 20.83 2.15
C ALA A 316 9.22 20.51 1.62
N VAL A 317 9.09 20.35 0.31
CA VAL A 317 7.81 20.06 -0.36
C VAL A 317 8.01 19.14 -1.56
N THR A 318 7.15 18.14 -1.74
CA THR A 318 7.18 17.28 -2.93
C THR A 318 6.48 17.95 -4.12
N PRO A 319 7.03 17.91 -5.34
CA PRO A 319 6.36 18.44 -6.52
C PRO A 319 5.31 17.46 -7.05
N VAL A 320 4.23 17.98 -7.63
CA VAL A 320 3.29 17.19 -8.45
C VAL A 320 3.25 17.76 -9.87
N PRO A 321 3.62 16.97 -10.90
CA PRO A 321 4.14 15.60 -10.86
C PRO A 321 5.63 15.53 -10.50
N GLY A 322 6.08 14.38 -9.98
CA GLY A 322 7.51 14.07 -9.78
C GLY A 322 7.94 13.77 -8.34
N GLY A 323 7.05 13.97 -7.37
CA GLY A 323 7.21 13.59 -5.97
C GLY A 323 6.92 12.11 -5.74
N VAL A 324 5.72 11.81 -5.25
CA VAL A 324 5.34 10.46 -4.76
C VAL A 324 5.14 9.43 -5.88
N GLY A 325 4.55 9.83 -7.00
CA GLY A 325 4.18 8.91 -8.11
C GLY A 325 5.32 8.03 -8.65
N PRO A 326 6.50 8.59 -9.02
CA PRO A 326 7.63 7.78 -9.49
C PRO A 326 8.10 6.71 -8.50
N LEU A 327 8.05 7.00 -7.20
CA LEU A 327 8.41 6.04 -6.16
C LEU A 327 7.34 4.97 -5.98
N THR A 328 6.07 5.33 -6.09
CA THR A 328 4.95 4.38 -6.03
C THR A 328 5.11 3.27 -7.07
N VAL A 329 5.52 3.61 -8.30
CA VAL A 329 5.78 2.62 -9.35
C VAL A 329 7.02 1.77 -9.02
N ALA A 330 8.10 2.36 -8.49
CA ALA A 330 9.29 1.60 -8.11
C ALA A 330 9.00 0.60 -6.98
N TYR A 331 8.18 1.01 -6.00
CA TYR A 331 7.71 0.14 -4.92
C TYR A 331 6.82 -1.00 -5.41
N LEU A 332 6.00 -0.78 -6.45
CA LEU A 332 5.26 -1.87 -7.09
C LEU A 332 6.21 -2.91 -7.71
N MET A 333 7.30 -2.47 -8.34
CA MET A 333 8.32 -3.39 -8.88
C MET A 333 9.01 -4.16 -7.76
N GLN A 334 9.32 -3.50 -6.64
CA GLN A 334 9.89 -4.15 -5.46
C GLN A 334 8.93 -5.17 -4.84
N ASN A 335 7.64 -4.84 -4.71
CA ASN A 335 6.62 -5.76 -4.22
C ASN A 335 6.44 -6.94 -5.18
N THR A 336 6.54 -6.73 -6.50
CA THR A 336 6.51 -7.82 -7.47
C THR A 336 7.71 -8.76 -7.30
N LEU A 337 8.91 -8.22 -7.14
CA LEU A 337 10.10 -9.01 -6.83
C LEU A 337 9.96 -9.77 -5.50
N LYS A 338 9.36 -9.15 -4.48
CA LYS A 338 9.03 -9.79 -3.21
C LYS A 338 8.06 -10.97 -3.39
N ALA A 339 7.01 -10.80 -4.19
CA ALA A 339 6.06 -11.86 -4.49
C ALA A 339 6.71 -13.06 -5.19
N TYR A 340 7.66 -12.80 -6.10
CA TYR A 340 8.49 -13.85 -6.71
C TYR A 340 9.26 -14.65 -5.65
N TYR A 341 9.92 -14.00 -4.70
CA TYR A 341 10.63 -14.72 -3.65
C TYR A 341 9.70 -15.54 -2.75
N PHE A 342 8.49 -15.05 -2.48
CA PHE A 342 7.48 -15.81 -1.73
C PHE A 342 7.04 -17.07 -2.48
N SER A 343 6.85 -16.99 -3.81
CA SER A 343 6.49 -18.15 -4.63
C SER A 343 7.59 -19.21 -4.66
N GLN A 344 8.87 -18.79 -4.72
CA GLN A 344 10.00 -19.73 -4.77
C GLN A 344 10.28 -20.45 -3.45
N GLN A 345 10.02 -19.82 -2.31
CA GLN A 345 10.38 -20.37 -1.00
C GLN A 345 9.24 -21.15 -0.33
N ASN A 346 8.10 -21.33 -1.02
CA ASN A 346 6.86 -21.91 -0.46
C ASN A 346 6.49 -21.30 0.91
N ILE A 347 6.82 -20.02 1.09
CA ILE A 347 6.47 -19.28 2.30
C ILE A 347 4.97 -19.05 2.22
N SER A 348 4.22 -19.39 3.28
CA SER A 348 2.80 -19.04 3.43
C SER A 348 2.63 -18.06 4.57
N VAL A 349 1.78 -17.03 4.37
CA VAL A 349 1.37 -16.10 5.45
C VAL A 349 0.57 -16.86 6.52
N PHE A 350 -0.17 -17.89 6.11
CA PHE A 350 -1.04 -18.67 7.00
C PHE A 350 -0.32 -19.78 7.77
N SER A 351 0.62 -20.48 7.15
CA SER A 351 1.30 -21.62 7.79
C SER A 351 2.09 -21.23 9.04
N SER A 352 2.53 -19.96 9.12
CA SER A 352 3.25 -19.42 10.27
C SER A 352 2.32 -19.07 11.43
N LEU A 353 1.07 -18.67 11.17
CA LEU A 353 0.09 -18.32 12.20
C LEU A 353 -0.41 -19.56 12.96
N LEU A 354 -0.59 -20.66 12.23
CA LEU A 354 -1.07 -21.94 12.78
C LEU A 354 0.04 -22.77 13.46
N SER A 355 1.31 -22.60 13.08
CA SER A 355 2.42 -23.34 13.70
C SER A 355 2.77 -22.85 15.11
N MET A 356 2.35 -21.63 15.49
CA MET A 356 2.54 -21.09 16.85
C MET A 356 1.80 -21.88 17.93
N HIS A 357 0.78 -22.68 17.58
CA HIS A 357 0.05 -23.53 18.54
C HIS A 357 0.61 -24.96 18.66
N ARG A 358 1.67 -25.32 17.92
CA ARG A 358 2.29 -26.66 17.99
C ARG A 358 3.70 -26.66 18.62
N GLY A 359 4.02 -25.65 19.42
CA GLY A 359 5.23 -25.59 20.21
C GLY A 359 5.01 -26.04 21.65
N GLY A 360 4.74 -27.33 21.88
CA GLY A 360 4.56 -27.82 23.24
C GLY A 360 4.21 -29.29 23.44
N GLU A 361 4.45 -30.21 22.50
CA GLU A 361 4.45 -31.64 22.84
C GLU A 361 5.15 -32.50 21.78
N GLY A 362 6.15 -33.26 22.23
CA GLY A 362 6.44 -34.63 21.78
C GLY A 362 6.90 -34.87 20.34
N LYS A 363 8.15 -35.33 20.19
CA LYS A 363 8.64 -36.09 19.04
C LYS A 363 7.63 -37.16 18.60
N GLY A 364 7.14 -37.10 17.35
CA GLY A 364 6.26 -38.13 16.78
C GLY A 364 6.18 -38.02 15.25
N LYS A 365 6.16 -39.18 14.58
CA LYS A 365 6.35 -39.39 13.13
C LYS A 365 5.33 -38.66 12.25
N GLY A 366 5.73 -38.48 10.98
CA GLY A 366 5.01 -37.72 9.98
C GLY A 366 3.56 -38.16 9.73
N GLY A 367 2.74 -37.15 9.42
CA GLY A 367 1.37 -37.30 8.96
C GLY A 367 1.02 -36.11 8.08
N ASN A 368 0.79 -36.38 6.79
CA ASN A 368 0.18 -35.45 5.85
C ASN A 368 -1.20 -35.04 6.40
N VAL A 369 -1.44 -33.75 6.61
CA VAL A 369 -2.80 -33.25 6.78
C VAL A 369 -3.23 -32.72 5.41
N ALA A 370 -3.98 -33.56 4.69
CA ALA A 370 -4.71 -33.16 3.51
C ALA A 370 -5.83 -32.21 3.94
N ILE A 371 -5.82 -30.99 3.41
CA ILE A 371 -6.96 -30.07 3.52
C ILE A 371 -8.01 -30.59 2.55
N ALA A 372 -9.13 -31.07 3.08
CA ALA A 372 -10.25 -31.57 2.31
C ALA A 372 -10.85 -30.44 1.46
N THR A 373 -10.55 -30.43 0.17
CA THR A 373 -11.37 -29.74 -0.83
C THR A 373 -12.62 -30.59 -1.04
N GLY A 374 -13.77 -30.10 -0.58
CA GLY A 374 -15.05 -30.80 -0.72
C GLY A 374 -15.45 -30.94 -2.19
N GLU A 375 -15.25 -32.12 -2.76
CA GLU A 375 -15.99 -32.59 -3.93
C GLU A 375 -17.29 -33.24 -3.45
N ALA A 376 -18.42 -32.59 -3.72
CA ALA A 376 -19.72 -33.21 -3.57
C ALA A 376 -19.99 -34.11 -4.78
N SER A 377 -19.77 -35.41 -4.64
CA SER A 377 -20.31 -36.42 -5.54
C SER A 377 -21.46 -37.17 -4.86
N ARG A 378 -22.57 -37.28 -5.62
CA ARG A 378 -23.80 -37.96 -5.25
C ARG A 378 -23.55 -39.46 -5.03
N SER A 379 -24.13 -40.03 -3.98
CA SER A 379 -24.86 -41.31 -4.10
C SER A 379 -25.81 -41.53 -2.93
N SER A 380 -26.83 -42.29 -3.25
CA SER A 380 -28.13 -42.52 -2.63
C SER A 380 -28.16 -43.51 -1.47
N SER A 381 -29.18 -43.34 -0.61
CA SER A 381 -29.93 -44.36 0.18
C SER A 381 -29.13 -45.21 1.19
N SER A 382 -29.49 -45.27 2.46
CA SER A 382 -30.75 -45.87 2.94
C SER A 382 -30.87 -45.79 4.46
N VAL A 383 -32.10 -45.53 4.93
CA VAL A 383 -32.81 -46.15 6.07
C VAL A 383 -32.10 -46.25 7.43
N LEU A 384 -32.68 -45.59 8.46
CA LEU A 384 -33.25 -46.28 9.64
C LEU A 384 -34.28 -45.36 10.34
N LYS A 385 -35.38 -46.00 10.78
CA LYS A 385 -36.61 -45.47 11.39
C LYS A 385 -36.49 -45.35 12.92
N GLY A 386 -37.40 -44.56 13.51
CA GLY A 386 -37.88 -44.63 14.91
C GLY A 386 -37.09 -43.71 15.86
N ASP A 387 -37.68 -42.92 16.74
CA ASP A 387 -39.00 -42.99 17.37
C ASP A 387 -39.54 -41.59 17.72
N GLU A 388 -40.87 -41.51 17.75
CA GLU A 388 -41.66 -40.39 18.27
C GLU A 388 -41.52 -40.30 19.79
N HIS A 389 -41.44 -39.06 20.32
CA HIS A 389 -42.14 -38.75 21.56
C HIS A 389 -42.55 -37.28 21.63
N ASP A 390 -43.83 -37.14 21.97
CA ASP A 390 -44.68 -35.98 22.19
C ASP A 390 -44.15 -34.95 23.20
N GLY A 391 -44.63 -33.71 23.07
CA GLY A 391 -44.56 -32.70 24.13
C GLY A 391 -44.62 -31.26 23.65
N GLY A 392 -45.82 -30.79 23.28
CA GLY A 392 -46.07 -29.40 22.92
C GLY A 392 -45.97 -28.41 24.08
N SER A 393 -45.61 -27.16 23.77
CA SER A 393 -46.15 -25.97 24.42
C SER A 393 -45.78 -24.73 23.62
N SER A 394 -46.80 -24.06 23.12
CA SER A 394 -46.81 -22.72 22.55
C SER A 394 -46.33 -21.66 23.53
N THR A 395 -45.55 -20.69 23.06
CA THR A 395 -45.75 -19.25 23.33
C THR A 395 -45.04 -18.43 22.25
N ASN A 396 -45.86 -17.75 21.44
CA ASN A 396 -45.48 -16.57 20.67
C ASN A 396 -44.98 -15.50 21.64
N ASP A 397 -43.88 -14.83 21.32
CA ASP A 397 -43.75 -13.41 21.61
C ASP A 397 -43.01 -12.73 20.46
N ASN A 398 -43.81 -11.94 19.72
CA ASN A 398 -43.36 -10.96 18.76
C ASN A 398 -42.80 -9.76 19.52
N SER A 399 -41.53 -9.44 19.28
CA SER A 399 -41.05 -8.07 19.47
C SER A 399 -40.27 -7.65 18.23
N ASN A 400 -40.99 -6.92 17.38
CA ASN A 400 -40.44 -6.05 16.35
C ASN A 400 -39.36 -5.16 16.96
N ASN A 401 -38.14 -5.22 16.42
CA ASN A 401 -37.22 -4.10 16.52
C ASN A 401 -36.71 -3.80 15.12
N SER A 402 -37.22 -2.71 14.58
CA SER A 402 -36.80 -2.04 13.36
C SER A 402 -35.33 -1.61 13.50
N SER A 403 -34.42 -2.33 12.84
CA SER A 403 -33.08 -1.84 12.58
C SER A 403 -33.15 -0.92 11.36
N GLU A 404 -33.03 0.38 11.60
CA GLU A 404 -32.68 1.37 10.60
C GLU A 404 -31.27 1.03 10.08
N ASP A 405 -31.23 0.36 8.92
CA ASP A 405 -30.00 0.19 8.16
C ASP A 405 -29.58 1.57 7.64
N HIS A 406 -28.68 2.22 8.38
CA HIS A 406 -27.91 3.34 7.87
C HIS A 406 -27.01 2.85 6.74
N ASP A 407 -27.48 3.13 5.53
CA ASP A 407 -26.79 3.01 4.25
C ASP A 407 -25.44 3.76 4.34
N GLU A 408 -24.35 3.02 4.57
CA GLU A 408 -22.99 3.54 4.43
C GLU A 408 -22.77 3.91 2.97
N GLY A 409 -22.96 5.20 2.69
CA GLY A 409 -22.79 5.81 1.38
C GLY A 409 -21.55 5.28 0.66
N SER A 410 -21.79 4.75 -0.53
CA SER A 410 -20.81 4.34 -1.52
C SER A 410 -19.68 5.37 -1.63
N ASP A 411 -18.50 5.00 -1.14
CA ASP A 411 -17.24 5.75 -1.27
C ASP A 411 -16.70 5.61 -2.71
N SER A 412 -17.52 5.98 -3.70
CA SER A 412 -17.25 5.87 -5.13
C SER A 412 -16.48 7.06 -5.70
N SER A 413 -16.03 7.99 -4.85
CA SER A 413 -15.17 9.11 -5.25
C SER A 413 -13.71 8.83 -4.92
N PHE A 414 -13.17 7.76 -5.49
CA PHE A 414 -11.73 7.60 -5.64
C PHE A 414 -11.25 8.64 -6.66
N GLY A 415 -11.01 9.86 -6.17
CA GLY A 415 -10.03 10.75 -6.77
C GLY A 415 -8.74 9.95 -6.89
N VAL A 416 -8.15 9.97 -8.07
CA VAL A 416 -7.03 9.12 -8.46
C VAL A 416 -5.85 9.39 -7.52
N CYS A 417 -5.63 8.49 -6.57
CA CYS A 417 -4.44 8.49 -5.72
C CYS A 417 -3.22 8.04 -6.52
#